data_AF-A0A1G2M1Z5-F1
#
_entry.id   AF-A0A1G2M1Z5-F1
#
_cell.length_a   1.000
_cell.length_b   1.000
_cell.length_c   1.000
_cell.angle_alpha   90.00
_cell.angle_beta   90.00
_cell.angle_gamma   90.00
#
_symmetry.space_group_name_H-M   'P 1'
#
loop_
_entity.id
_entity.type
_entity.pdbx_description
1 polymer ?
#
loop_
_entity_poly.entity_id
_entity_poly.type
_entity_poly.pdbx_seq_one_letter_code
_entity_poly.pdbx_strand_id
1 'polypeptide(L)'
;MNIIKTAGLLGALILTASASVVSAETDAVGTANTTQYKTASTTLREKALYEKELLQKQREEMQAKNAAAREQIKNTASTTRADVKEKVQTTREQIKNTASTTRSDIQDRAQAAREQIKNNASTTRAAIKARLDEQRQRMITAYGERTVNRFNAAIERLTNIADRIGSRLDKLAAEGISVDTARAKLAVARTAIADAAASIGSIIDAIGTLNASDDPKTELESVRTIIKSVEEKIKKAHEALVEALNSVQPRINRATSTPENNNGSN
;
A
#
# COMPACT_ATOMS: atom_id res chain seq x y z
N MET A 1 31.35 9.93 27.09
CA MET A 1 32.09 8.87 27.80
C MET A 1 33.58 9.17 27.59
N ASN A 2 34.25 9.61 28.66
CA ASN A 2 35.66 10.00 28.70
C ASN A 2 36.58 8.78 28.61
N ILE A 3 37.71 8.89 27.89
CA ILE A 3 39.02 8.28 28.19
C ILE A 3 40.08 9.17 27.49
N ILE A 4 40.61 10.20 28.16
CA ILE A 4 41.93 10.25 28.83
C ILE A 4 43.13 9.96 27.90
N LYS A 5 43.83 11.05 27.55
CA LYS A 5 45.18 11.09 26.96
C LYS A 5 46.23 10.99 28.09
N THR A 6 47.22 10.11 27.95
CA THR A 6 48.44 10.06 28.79
C THR A 6 49.66 10.04 27.85
N ALA A 7 50.43 11.12 27.77
CA ALA A 7 51.57 11.47 28.63
C ALA A 7 52.83 10.63 28.32
N GLY A 8 53.59 11.05 27.32
CA GLY A 8 54.99 10.65 27.11
C GLY A 8 55.91 11.74 27.65
N LEU A 9 56.53 11.49 28.81
CA LEU A 9 57.51 12.37 29.44
C LEU A 9 58.93 11.78 29.29
N LEU A 10 59.91 12.71 29.18
CA LEU A 10 61.30 12.60 29.63
C LEU A 10 62.30 11.88 28.71
N GLY A 11 62.74 12.61 27.67
CA GLY A 11 64.09 12.45 27.11
C GLY A 11 65.09 13.21 27.97
N ALA A 12 65.90 12.49 28.75
CA ALA A 12 66.91 13.06 29.62
C ALA A 12 68.19 13.45 28.84
N LEU A 13 68.58 14.70 29.08
CA LEU A 13 69.77 15.45 28.68
C LEU A 13 71.08 14.67 28.94
N ILE A 14 71.84 14.37 27.89
CA ILE A 14 73.23 13.86 28.01
C ILE A 14 74.17 15.08 28.06
N LEU A 15 74.64 15.42 29.26
CA LEU A 15 75.66 16.44 29.50
C LEU A 15 77.04 15.80 29.31
N THR A 16 77.70 16.09 28.19
CA THR A 16 79.09 15.74 27.92
C THR A 16 80.03 16.71 28.64
N ALA A 17 80.73 16.24 29.68
CA ALA A 17 81.88 16.94 30.26
C ALA A 17 83.16 16.16 29.91
N SER A 18 83.81 16.56 28.83
CA SER A 18 85.17 16.16 28.46
C SER A 18 86.17 17.06 29.19
N ALA A 19 86.91 16.52 30.15
CA ALA A 19 88.11 17.16 30.69
C ALA A 19 89.33 16.35 30.24
N SER A 20 90.03 16.87 29.24
CA SER A 20 91.34 16.40 28.80
C SER A 20 92.42 16.88 29.78
N VAL A 21 93.30 15.94 30.12
CA VAL A 21 94.48 16.08 30.98
C VAL A 21 95.50 17.01 30.33
N VAL A 22 95.98 18.02 31.07
CA VAL A 22 97.19 18.80 30.75
C VAL A 22 98.38 18.10 31.38
N SER A 23 99.35 17.70 30.54
CA SER A 23 100.67 17.23 30.96
C SER A 23 101.53 18.40 31.42
N ALA A 24 102.27 18.17 32.50
CA ALA A 24 103.21 19.11 33.10
C ALA A 24 104.58 19.07 32.40
N GLU A 25 105.27 20.21 32.35
CA GLU A 25 106.73 20.21 32.48
C GLU A 25 107.26 21.50 33.14
N THR A 26 107.94 21.28 34.27
CA THR A 26 109.09 21.98 34.89
C THR A 26 109.16 23.51 34.94
N ASP A 27 109.26 24.08 36.16
CA ASP A 27 110.57 24.40 36.73
C ASP A 27 110.54 24.90 38.20
N ALA A 28 111.59 24.51 38.93
CA ALA A 28 112.29 25.22 40.00
C ALA A 28 111.59 25.71 41.30
N VAL A 29 112.05 25.11 42.41
CA VAL A 29 112.43 25.74 43.70
C VAL A 29 111.33 26.38 44.56
N GLY A 30 111.14 25.85 45.78
CA GLY A 30 110.49 26.62 46.86
C GLY A 30 109.85 25.80 47.99
N THR A 31 110.60 25.65 49.09
CA THR A 31 110.13 25.83 50.48
C THR A 31 108.80 25.20 50.96
N ALA A 32 108.94 24.14 51.77
CA ALA A 32 108.17 23.85 53.00
C ALA A 32 106.62 23.85 52.95
N ASN A 33 105.97 22.86 52.30
CA ASN A 33 104.60 22.45 52.69
C ASN A 33 104.07 21.11 52.12
N THR A 34 104.93 20.11 51.85
CA THR A 34 104.55 18.95 50.99
C THR A 34 104.05 17.69 51.75
N THR A 35 104.07 17.67 53.08
CA THR A 35 103.77 16.43 53.85
C THR A 35 102.29 16.26 54.22
N GLN A 36 101.47 17.33 54.28
CA GLN A 36 100.02 17.24 54.55
C GLN A 36 99.18 16.88 53.30
N TYR A 37 99.63 17.21 52.09
CA TYR A 37 98.88 16.96 50.86
C TYR A 37 98.93 15.49 50.39
N LYS A 38 99.99 14.75 50.74
CA LYS A 38 100.13 13.35 50.35
C LYS A 38 99.18 12.41 51.12
N THR A 39 99.02 12.61 52.43
CA THR A 39 98.07 11.85 53.28
C THR A 39 96.61 12.24 53.06
N ALA A 40 96.32 13.51 52.73
CA ALA A 40 94.99 13.93 52.29
C ALA A 40 94.61 13.30 50.93
N SER A 41 95.57 13.16 50.01
CA SER A 41 95.33 12.56 48.68
C SER A 41 95.07 11.04 48.72
N THR A 42 95.71 10.30 49.64
CA THR A 42 95.51 8.86 49.80
C THR A 42 94.17 8.54 50.47
N THR A 43 93.78 9.30 51.49
CA THR A 43 92.47 9.17 52.16
C THR A 43 91.29 9.58 51.26
N LEU A 44 91.47 10.58 50.39
CA LEU A 44 90.51 10.93 49.35
C LEU A 44 90.38 9.82 48.30
N ARG A 45 91.49 9.17 47.91
CA ARG A 45 91.50 8.07 46.94
C ARG A 45 90.83 6.81 47.48
N GLU A 46 91.06 6.46 48.75
CA GLU A 46 90.37 5.35 49.43
C GLU A 46 88.87 5.62 49.60
N LYS A 47 88.47 6.84 49.99
CA LYS A 47 87.06 7.25 50.02
C LYS A 47 86.41 7.18 48.64
N ALA A 48 87.10 7.64 47.58
CA ALA A 48 86.61 7.57 46.21
C ALA A 48 86.47 6.14 45.70
N LEU A 49 87.33 5.21 46.13
CA LEU A 49 87.22 3.79 45.81
C LEU A 49 86.01 3.14 46.50
N TYR A 50 85.81 3.43 47.79
CA TYR A 50 84.64 2.96 48.54
C TYR A 50 83.33 3.52 47.97
N GLU A 51 83.30 4.81 47.63
CA GLU A 51 82.14 5.47 47.03
C GLU A 51 81.84 4.92 45.63
N LYS A 52 82.88 4.63 44.83
CA LYS A 52 82.73 3.96 43.53
C LYS A 52 82.14 2.55 43.66
N GLU A 53 82.59 1.78 44.65
CA GLU A 53 82.08 0.43 44.92
C GLU A 53 80.62 0.45 45.39
N LEU A 54 80.26 1.43 46.23
CA LEU A 54 78.88 1.66 46.66
C LEU A 54 77.98 2.07 45.50
N LEU A 55 78.43 3.01 44.65
CA LEU A 55 77.72 3.41 43.44
C LEU A 55 77.56 2.25 42.45
N GLN A 56 78.55 1.37 42.37
CA GLN A 56 78.50 0.18 41.54
C GLN A 56 77.44 -0.82 42.05
N LYS A 57 77.43 -1.13 43.36
CA LYS A 57 76.36 -1.94 43.97
C LYS A 57 74.98 -1.32 43.77
N GLN A 58 74.84 -0.01 43.94
CA GLN A 58 73.58 0.69 43.70
C GLN A 58 73.13 0.59 42.23
N ARG A 59 74.07 0.67 41.28
CA ARG A 59 73.77 0.47 39.85
C ARG A 59 73.37 -0.97 39.55
N GLU A 60 74.06 -1.95 40.11
CA GLU A 60 73.75 -3.37 39.95
C GLU A 60 72.37 -3.71 40.53
N GLU A 61 72.04 -3.20 41.73
CA GLU A 61 70.71 -3.33 42.33
C GLU A 61 69.63 -2.61 41.49
N MET A 62 69.92 -1.41 40.99
CA MET A 62 69.00 -0.67 40.13
C MET A 62 68.78 -1.40 38.80
N GLN A 63 69.82 -1.98 38.22
CA GLN A 63 69.72 -2.82 37.02
C GLN A 63 68.91 -4.08 37.28
N ALA A 64 69.13 -4.75 38.41
CA ALA A 64 68.36 -5.93 38.81
C ALA A 64 66.87 -5.59 39.02
N LYS A 65 66.56 -4.48 39.70
CA LYS A 65 65.19 -3.98 39.88
C LYS A 65 64.53 -3.63 38.55
N ASN A 66 65.25 -2.96 37.65
CA ASN A 66 64.75 -2.63 36.32
C ASN A 66 64.52 -3.87 35.46
N ALA A 67 65.39 -4.88 35.54
CA ALA A 67 65.22 -6.16 34.84
C ALA A 67 63.98 -6.92 35.37
N ALA A 68 63.81 -6.99 36.69
CA ALA A 68 62.64 -7.60 37.32
C ALA A 68 61.33 -6.87 36.95
N ALA A 69 61.34 -5.53 36.98
CA ALA A 69 60.18 -4.72 36.58
C ALA A 69 59.83 -4.93 35.10
N ARG A 70 60.84 -5.01 34.21
CA ARG A 70 60.62 -5.33 32.78
C ARG A 70 59.99 -6.70 32.59
N GLU A 71 60.43 -7.71 33.32
CA GLU A 71 59.88 -9.06 33.19
C GLU A 71 58.44 -9.14 33.72
N GLN A 72 58.15 -8.45 34.84
CA GLN A 72 56.78 -8.31 35.33
C GLN A 72 55.86 -7.59 34.32
N ILE A 73 56.32 -6.48 33.75
CA ILE A 73 55.57 -5.75 32.71
C ILE A 73 55.32 -6.63 31.50
N LYS A 74 56.33 -7.38 31.04
CA LYS A 74 56.23 -8.30 29.91
C LYS A 74 55.22 -9.41 30.17
N ASN A 75 55.27 -10.04 31.33
CA ASN A 75 54.34 -11.09 31.73
C ASN A 75 52.91 -10.56 31.82
N THR A 76 52.73 -9.40 32.44
CA THR A 76 51.41 -8.74 32.58
C THR A 76 50.84 -8.33 31.23
N ALA A 77 51.68 -7.79 30.34
CA ALA A 77 51.29 -7.44 28.98
C ALA A 77 50.93 -8.68 28.16
N SER A 78 51.64 -9.79 28.35
CA SER A 78 51.36 -11.07 27.67
C SER A 78 50.03 -11.66 28.11
N THR A 79 49.76 -11.73 29.42
CA THR A 79 48.49 -12.24 29.96
C THR A 79 47.32 -11.34 29.55
N THR A 80 47.47 -10.01 29.70
CA THR A 80 46.43 -9.06 29.29
C THR A 80 46.10 -9.18 27.80
N ARG A 81 47.11 -9.37 26.93
CA ARG A 81 46.88 -9.59 25.49
C ARG A 81 46.14 -10.89 25.22
N ALA A 82 46.46 -11.97 25.93
CA ALA A 82 45.77 -13.25 25.80
C ALA A 82 44.29 -13.12 26.22
N ASP A 83 44.02 -12.51 27.37
CA ASP A 83 42.66 -12.29 27.87
C ASP A 83 41.82 -11.41 26.94
N VAL A 84 42.42 -10.33 26.42
CA VAL A 84 41.77 -9.45 25.44
C VAL A 84 41.47 -10.22 24.16
N LYS A 85 42.40 -11.05 23.68
CA LYS A 85 42.20 -11.87 22.48
C LYS A 85 41.05 -12.86 22.66
N GLU A 86 40.98 -13.53 23.80
CA GLU A 86 39.92 -14.48 24.12
C GLU A 86 38.55 -13.77 24.24
N LYS A 87 38.49 -12.63 24.93
CA LYS A 87 37.26 -11.81 25.00
C LYS A 87 36.80 -11.32 23.63
N VAL A 88 37.72 -10.92 22.76
CA VAL A 88 37.39 -10.51 21.39
C VAL A 88 36.86 -11.69 20.58
N GLN A 89 37.46 -12.88 20.70
CA GLN A 89 36.98 -14.09 20.00
C GLN A 89 35.58 -14.49 20.46
N THR A 90 35.36 -14.59 21.78
CA THR A 90 34.05 -14.95 22.35
C THR A 90 32.96 -13.95 21.98
N THR A 91 33.25 -12.64 22.07
CA THR A 91 32.32 -11.59 21.66
C THR A 91 32.00 -11.67 20.17
N ARG A 92 32.99 -11.98 19.32
CA ARG A 92 32.79 -12.13 17.88
C ARG A 92 31.90 -13.32 17.55
N GLU A 93 32.09 -14.45 18.22
CA GLU A 93 31.25 -15.65 18.05
C GLU A 93 29.81 -15.36 18.49
N GLN A 94 29.62 -14.68 19.61
CA GLN A 94 28.30 -14.27 20.11
C GLN A 94 27.60 -13.33 19.13
N ILE A 95 28.29 -12.30 18.64
CA ILE A 95 27.74 -11.38 17.64
C ILE A 95 27.34 -12.13 16.37
N LYS A 96 28.19 -13.04 15.89
CA LYS A 96 27.91 -13.85 14.70
C LYS A 96 26.67 -14.72 14.89
N ASN A 97 26.55 -15.40 16.02
CA ASN A 97 25.40 -16.25 16.33
C ASN A 97 24.11 -15.45 16.43
N THR A 98 24.13 -14.34 17.19
CA THR A 98 22.97 -13.45 17.33
C THR A 98 22.57 -12.82 16.00
N ALA A 99 23.53 -12.42 15.17
CA ALA A 99 23.25 -11.90 13.83
C ALA A 99 22.63 -12.97 12.93
N SER A 100 23.11 -14.22 13.01
CA SER A 100 22.58 -15.34 12.24
C SER A 100 21.14 -15.68 12.64
N THR A 101 20.86 -15.80 13.94
CA THR A 101 19.51 -16.11 14.44
C THR A 101 18.54 -14.97 14.12
N THR A 102 18.93 -13.73 14.38
CA THR A 102 18.11 -12.55 14.06
C THR A 102 17.78 -12.48 12.57
N ARG A 103 18.75 -12.80 11.70
CA ARG A 103 18.51 -12.82 10.25
C ARG A 103 17.51 -13.91 9.85
N SER A 104 17.62 -15.10 10.43
CA SER A 104 16.66 -16.19 10.21
C SER A 104 15.25 -15.79 10.66
N ASP A 105 15.12 -15.27 11.87
CA ASP A 105 13.83 -14.86 12.43
C ASP A 105 13.16 -13.76 11.58
N ILE A 106 13.94 -12.80 11.09
CA ILE A 106 13.44 -11.74 10.19
C ILE A 106 12.96 -12.35 8.88
N GLN A 107 13.70 -13.31 8.31
CA GLN A 107 13.32 -13.98 7.08
C GLN A 107 12.02 -14.76 7.23
N ASP A 108 11.90 -15.53 8.32
CA ASP A 108 10.70 -16.34 8.61
C ASP A 108 9.48 -15.45 8.85
N ARG A 109 9.63 -14.36 9.62
CA ARG A 109 8.56 -13.38 9.84
C ARG A 109 8.17 -12.68 8.55
N ALA A 110 9.13 -12.31 7.70
CA ALA A 110 8.86 -11.69 6.42
C ALA A 110 8.11 -12.64 5.48
N GLN A 111 8.47 -13.92 5.46
CA GLN A 111 7.76 -14.94 4.68
C GLN A 111 6.35 -15.17 5.19
N ALA A 112 6.16 -15.31 6.50
CA ALA A 112 4.85 -15.47 7.12
C ALA A 112 3.94 -14.26 6.84
N ALA A 113 4.47 -13.03 6.96
CA ALA A 113 3.73 -11.80 6.66
C ALA A 113 3.32 -11.74 5.18
N ARG A 114 4.20 -12.13 4.25
CA ARG A 114 3.88 -12.19 2.82
C ARG A 114 2.75 -13.18 2.52
N GLU A 115 2.79 -14.36 3.12
CA GLU A 115 1.76 -15.38 2.92
C GLU A 115 0.41 -14.92 3.49
N GLN A 116 0.42 -14.30 4.67
CA GLN A 116 -0.79 -13.70 5.26
C GLN A 116 -1.37 -12.59 4.38
N ILE A 117 -0.55 -11.67 3.87
CA ILE A 117 -1.00 -10.60 2.97
C ILE A 117 -1.61 -11.21 1.70
N LYS A 118 -0.97 -12.21 1.10
CA LYS A 118 -1.46 -12.90 -0.11
C LYS A 118 -2.81 -13.58 0.15
N ASN A 119 -2.94 -14.31 1.25
CA ASN A 119 -4.17 -14.99 1.61
C ASN A 119 -5.29 -13.99 1.89
N ASN A 120 -5.02 -12.95 2.68
CA ASN A 120 -6.00 -11.89 2.97
C ASN A 120 -6.42 -11.15 1.70
N ALA A 121 -5.49 -10.87 0.79
CA ALA A 121 -5.81 -10.24 -0.49
C ALA A 121 -6.70 -11.14 -1.35
N SER A 122 -6.43 -12.45 -1.40
CA SER A 122 -7.26 -13.42 -2.13
C SER A 122 -8.66 -13.53 -1.57
N THR A 123 -8.80 -13.71 -0.25
CA THR A 123 -10.10 -13.84 0.42
C THR A 123 -10.91 -12.55 0.33
N THR A 124 -10.26 -11.39 0.51
CA THR A 124 -10.90 -10.08 0.38
C THR A 124 -11.39 -9.85 -1.05
N ARG A 125 -10.58 -10.18 -2.06
CA ARG A 125 -11.00 -10.08 -3.47
C ARG A 125 -12.19 -10.97 -3.78
N ALA A 126 -12.19 -12.22 -3.32
CA ALA A 126 -13.31 -13.14 -3.51
C ALA A 126 -14.59 -12.63 -2.83
N ALA A 127 -14.48 -12.14 -1.59
CA ALA A 127 -15.61 -11.59 -0.85
C ALA A 127 -16.18 -10.31 -1.50
N ILE A 128 -15.31 -9.42 -1.98
CA ILE A 128 -15.72 -8.21 -2.72
C ILE A 128 -16.44 -8.60 -4.01
N LYS A 129 -15.88 -9.56 -4.79
CA LYS A 129 -16.50 -10.03 -6.03
C LYS A 129 -17.90 -10.61 -5.76
N ALA A 130 -18.04 -11.48 -4.78
CA ALA A 130 -19.34 -12.08 -4.42
C ALA A 130 -20.38 -11.02 -4.02
N ARG A 131 -19.99 -10.03 -3.20
CA ARG A 131 -20.88 -8.92 -2.82
C ARG A 131 -21.31 -8.08 -4.02
N LEU A 132 -20.38 -7.79 -4.94
CA LEU A 132 -20.68 -7.05 -6.16
C LEU A 132 -21.63 -7.82 -7.07
N ASP A 133 -21.43 -9.12 -7.25
CA ASP A 133 -22.29 -9.98 -8.05
C ASP A 133 -23.71 -10.05 -7.47
N GLU A 134 -23.83 -10.23 -6.16
CA GLU A 134 -25.13 -10.22 -5.46
C GLU A 134 -25.83 -8.85 -5.58
N GLN A 135 -25.10 -7.76 -5.36
CA GLN A 135 -25.63 -6.41 -5.48
C GLN A 135 -26.08 -6.13 -6.92
N ARG A 136 -25.32 -6.57 -7.92
CA ARG A 136 -25.66 -6.45 -9.33
C ARG A 136 -26.96 -7.19 -9.65
N GLN A 137 -27.06 -8.46 -9.26
CA GLN A 137 -28.27 -9.26 -9.46
C GLN A 137 -29.50 -8.59 -8.83
N ARG A 138 -29.39 -8.14 -7.58
CA ARG A 138 -30.47 -7.41 -6.89
C ARG A 138 -30.90 -6.15 -7.64
N MET A 139 -29.95 -5.34 -8.09
CA MET A 139 -30.23 -4.09 -8.80
C MET A 139 -30.92 -4.34 -10.15
N ILE A 140 -30.45 -5.33 -10.90
CA ILE A 140 -30.99 -5.66 -12.23
C ILE A 140 -32.39 -6.25 -12.09
N THR A 141 -32.58 -7.22 -11.21
CA THR A 141 -33.90 -7.83 -10.98
C THR A 141 -34.92 -6.77 -10.53
N ALA A 142 -34.58 -5.93 -9.54
CA ALA A 142 -35.46 -4.86 -9.08
C ALA A 142 -35.73 -3.79 -10.16
N TYR A 143 -34.78 -3.53 -11.05
CA TYR A 143 -35.01 -2.63 -12.19
C TYR A 143 -35.95 -3.27 -13.23
N GLY A 144 -35.74 -4.54 -13.55
CA GLY A 144 -36.58 -5.33 -14.44
C GLY A 144 -38.04 -5.40 -13.98
N GLU A 145 -38.25 -5.78 -12.72
CA GLU A 145 -39.59 -5.83 -12.11
C GLU A 145 -40.30 -4.48 -12.17
N ARG A 146 -39.62 -3.38 -11.82
CA ARG A 146 -40.18 -2.03 -11.94
C ARG A 146 -40.54 -1.66 -13.37
N THR A 147 -39.74 -2.12 -14.34
CA THR A 147 -39.96 -1.85 -15.76
C THR A 147 -41.16 -2.63 -16.28
N VAL A 148 -41.23 -3.94 -15.98
CA VAL A 148 -42.37 -4.80 -16.30
C VAL A 148 -43.66 -4.27 -15.69
N ASN A 149 -43.65 -3.86 -14.42
CA ASN A 149 -44.82 -3.27 -13.76
C ASN A 149 -45.29 -1.99 -14.44
N ARG A 150 -44.37 -1.12 -14.88
CA ARG A 150 -44.70 0.11 -15.63
C ARG A 150 -45.30 -0.21 -16.99
N PHE A 151 -44.75 -1.18 -17.71
CA PHE A 151 -45.27 -1.60 -19.01
C PHE A 151 -46.63 -2.26 -18.90
N ASN A 152 -46.85 -3.12 -17.90
CA ASN A 152 -48.17 -3.69 -17.62
C ASN A 152 -49.20 -2.60 -17.32
N ALA A 153 -48.86 -1.61 -16.49
CA ALA A 153 -49.74 -0.47 -16.22
C ALA A 153 -50.02 0.37 -17.48
N ALA A 154 -49.05 0.49 -18.40
CA ALA A 154 -49.27 1.15 -19.68
C ALA A 154 -50.25 0.36 -20.57
N ILE A 155 -50.07 -0.96 -20.68
CA ILE A 155 -50.98 -1.86 -21.41
C ILE A 155 -52.40 -1.80 -20.86
N GLU A 156 -52.56 -1.79 -19.53
CA GLU A 156 -53.87 -1.66 -18.88
C GLU A 156 -54.55 -0.34 -19.27
N ARG A 157 -53.82 0.78 -19.23
CA ARG A 157 -54.35 2.09 -19.65
C ARG A 157 -54.74 2.10 -21.12
N LEU A 158 -53.93 1.51 -22.00
CA LEU A 158 -54.25 1.41 -23.44
C LEU A 158 -55.49 0.55 -23.68
N THR A 159 -55.63 -0.57 -22.95
CA THR A 159 -56.81 -1.45 -23.01
C THR A 159 -58.06 -0.70 -22.58
N ASN A 160 -58.01 0.01 -21.45
CA ASN A 160 -59.13 0.83 -20.96
C ASN A 160 -59.53 1.92 -21.97
N ILE A 161 -58.58 2.52 -22.67
CA ILE A 161 -58.86 3.48 -23.75
C ILE A 161 -59.54 2.77 -24.93
N ALA A 162 -59.02 1.62 -25.36
CA ALA A 162 -59.61 0.82 -26.44
C ALA A 162 -61.07 0.47 -26.16
N ASP A 163 -61.39 0.09 -24.92
CA ASP A 163 -62.75 -0.27 -24.52
C ASP A 163 -63.69 0.93 -24.44
N ARG A 164 -63.18 2.09 -24.00
CA ARG A 164 -63.93 3.36 -24.06
C ARG A 164 -64.23 3.78 -25.50
N ILE A 165 -63.27 3.63 -26.42
CA ILE A 165 -63.48 3.89 -27.85
C ILE A 165 -64.54 2.91 -28.38
N GLY A 166 -64.41 1.61 -28.10
CA GLY A 166 -65.39 0.59 -28.49
C GLY A 166 -66.81 0.94 -28.05
N SER A 167 -66.98 1.27 -26.76
CA SER A 167 -68.27 1.69 -26.21
C SER A 167 -68.85 2.94 -26.89
N ARG A 168 -68.00 3.90 -27.29
CA ARG A 168 -68.45 5.09 -28.04
C ARG A 168 -68.87 4.73 -29.46
N LEU A 169 -68.16 3.82 -30.13
CA LEU A 169 -68.52 3.34 -31.46
C LEU A 169 -69.88 2.63 -31.45
N ASP A 170 -70.17 1.83 -30.41
CA ASP A 170 -71.43 1.13 -30.31
C ASP A 170 -72.62 2.09 -30.12
N LYS A 171 -72.43 3.17 -29.36
CA LYS A 171 -73.42 4.25 -29.24
C LYS A 171 -73.68 4.95 -30.58
N LEU A 172 -72.61 5.31 -31.31
CA LEU A 172 -72.74 5.95 -32.63
C LEU A 172 -73.41 5.03 -33.66
N ALA A 173 -73.11 3.73 -33.62
CA ALA A 173 -73.75 2.75 -34.48
C ALA A 173 -75.26 2.64 -34.21
N ALA A 174 -75.67 2.71 -32.94
CA ALA A 174 -77.08 2.74 -32.54
C ALA A 174 -77.80 4.00 -33.02
N GLU A 175 -77.09 5.12 -33.16
CA GLU A 175 -77.57 6.37 -33.76
C GLU A 175 -77.58 6.33 -35.31
N GLY A 176 -77.23 5.19 -35.93
CA GLY A 176 -77.20 5.03 -37.38
C GLY A 176 -75.97 5.64 -38.07
N ILE A 177 -74.99 6.11 -37.31
CA ILE A 177 -73.73 6.62 -37.84
C ILE A 177 -72.85 5.42 -38.20
N SER A 178 -72.38 5.34 -39.46
CA SER A 178 -71.40 4.32 -39.85
C SER A 178 -70.16 4.42 -38.95
N VAL A 179 -69.60 3.27 -38.57
CA VAL A 179 -68.39 3.19 -37.72
C VAL A 179 -67.37 2.20 -38.27
N ASP A 180 -67.52 1.74 -39.51
CA ASP A 180 -66.77 0.60 -40.06
C ASP A 180 -65.26 0.82 -40.08
N THR A 181 -64.83 1.99 -40.59
CA THR A 181 -63.42 2.38 -40.60
C THR A 181 -62.84 2.47 -39.18
N ALA A 182 -63.62 3.02 -38.24
CA ALA A 182 -63.17 3.18 -36.86
C ALA A 182 -63.09 1.84 -36.12
N ARG A 183 -64.02 0.92 -36.37
CA ARG A 183 -63.96 -0.45 -35.86
C ARG A 183 -62.76 -1.22 -36.40
N ALA A 184 -62.46 -1.08 -37.70
CA ALA A 184 -61.28 -1.70 -38.30
C ALA A 184 -59.98 -1.16 -37.66
N LYS A 185 -59.87 0.16 -37.47
CA LYS A 185 -58.70 0.77 -36.80
C LYS A 185 -58.60 0.38 -35.33
N LEU A 186 -59.71 0.29 -34.60
CA LEU A 186 -59.72 -0.20 -33.22
C LEU A 186 -59.27 -1.67 -33.12
N ALA A 187 -59.62 -2.51 -34.09
CA ALA A 187 -59.14 -3.89 -34.15
C ALA A 187 -57.61 -3.95 -34.29
N VAL A 188 -57.03 -3.14 -35.19
CA VAL A 188 -55.56 -3.01 -35.34
C VAL A 188 -54.91 -2.56 -34.03
N ALA A 189 -55.50 -1.58 -33.35
CA ALA A 189 -55.00 -1.11 -32.06
C ALA A 189 -55.03 -2.22 -30.99
N ARG A 190 -56.11 -3.00 -30.91
CA ARG A 190 -56.23 -4.14 -29.99
C ARG A 190 -55.19 -5.23 -30.27
N THR A 191 -54.90 -5.52 -31.54
CA THR A 191 -53.81 -6.44 -31.91
C THR A 191 -52.45 -5.90 -31.45
N ALA A 192 -52.16 -4.62 -31.71
CA ALA A 192 -50.89 -4.02 -31.28
C ALA A 192 -50.72 -4.02 -29.74
N ILE A 193 -51.80 -3.81 -28.97
CA ILE A 193 -51.79 -3.94 -27.51
C ILE A 193 -51.47 -5.38 -27.09
N ALA A 194 -52.09 -6.38 -27.74
CA ALA A 194 -51.84 -7.79 -27.45
C ALA A 194 -50.38 -8.19 -27.76
N ASP A 195 -49.84 -7.74 -28.89
CA ASP A 195 -48.44 -8.00 -29.28
C ASP A 195 -47.43 -7.37 -28.31
N ALA A 196 -47.74 -6.16 -27.81
CA ALA A 196 -46.94 -5.50 -26.80
C ALA A 196 -47.01 -6.27 -25.47
N ALA A 197 -48.21 -6.66 -25.03
CA ALA A 197 -48.41 -7.45 -23.81
C ALA A 197 -47.62 -8.78 -23.84
N ALA A 198 -47.68 -9.50 -24.96
CA ALA A 198 -46.97 -10.76 -25.14
C ALA A 198 -45.44 -10.60 -25.03
N SER A 199 -44.90 -9.44 -25.43
CA SER A 199 -43.45 -9.18 -25.41
C SER A 199 -42.87 -8.80 -24.05
N ILE A 200 -43.71 -8.45 -23.07
CA ILE A 200 -43.23 -8.05 -21.72
C ILE A 200 -42.55 -9.23 -21.01
N GLY A 201 -43.04 -10.46 -21.20
CA GLY A 201 -42.47 -11.66 -20.58
C GLY A 201 -40.99 -11.88 -20.92
N SER A 202 -40.58 -11.50 -22.14
CA SER A 202 -39.20 -11.66 -22.61
C SER A 202 -38.17 -10.84 -21.81
N ILE A 203 -38.60 -9.78 -21.10
CA ILE A 203 -37.71 -9.02 -20.21
C ILE A 203 -37.27 -9.87 -19.02
N ILE A 204 -38.19 -10.64 -18.43
CA ILE A 204 -37.90 -11.49 -17.27
C ILE A 204 -37.00 -12.65 -17.69
N ASP A 205 -37.27 -13.27 -18.84
CA ASP A 205 -36.44 -14.36 -19.37
C ASP A 205 -35.00 -13.91 -19.64
N ALA A 206 -34.84 -12.71 -20.21
CA ALA A 206 -33.52 -12.14 -20.47
C ALA A 206 -32.76 -11.81 -19.17
N ILE A 207 -33.46 -11.33 -18.13
CA ILE A 207 -32.85 -11.11 -16.81
C ILE A 207 -32.45 -12.44 -16.17
N GLY A 208 -33.26 -13.48 -16.30
CA GLY A 208 -32.92 -14.83 -15.85
C GLY A 208 -31.64 -15.34 -16.52
N THR A 209 -31.52 -15.15 -17.83
CA THR A 209 -30.33 -15.51 -18.62
C THR A 209 -29.09 -14.71 -18.17
N LEU A 210 -29.22 -13.40 -17.98
CA LEU A 210 -28.15 -12.54 -17.49
C LEU A 210 -27.66 -12.92 -16.08
N ASN A 211 -28.56 -13.40 -15.22
CA ASN A 211 -28.20 -13.83 -13.87
C ASN A 211 -27.42 -15.15 -13.86
N ALA A 212 -27.61 -15.99 -14.88
CA ALA A 212 -26.90 -17.26 -15.07
C ALA A 212 -25.62 -17.14 -15.92
N SER A 213 -25.37 -15.99 -16.53
CA SER A 213 -24.29 -15.81 -17.51
C SER A 213 -22.93 -15.48 -16.89
N ASP A 214 -21.89 -16.10 -17.46
CA ASP A 214 -20.49 -15.79 -17.21
C ASP A 214 -20.00 -14.52 -17.95
N ASP A 215 -20.72 -14.06 -18.97
CA ASP A 215 -20.48 -12.79 -19.67
C ASP A 215 -21.65 -11.81 -19.46
N PRO A 216 -21.69 -11.12 -18.31
CA PRO A 216 -22.81 -10.25 -17.94
C PRO A 216 -22.88 -8.98 -18.78
N LYS A 217 -21.83 -8.60 -19.50
CA LYS A 217 -21.84 -7.36 -20.30
C LYS A 217 -22.69 -7.54 -21.55
N THR A 218 -22.47 -8.63 -22.25
CA THR A 218 -23.20 -8.96 -23.47
C THR A 218 -24.68 -9.20 -23.17
N GLU A 219 -24.98 -9.97 -22.12
CA GLU A 219 -26.36 -10.25 -21.73
C GLU A 219 -27.12 -9.01 -21.24
N LEU A 220 -26.44 -8.05 -20.61
CA LEU A 220 -27.08 -6.81 -20.19
C LEU A 220 -27.49 -5.96 -21.39
N GLU A 221 -26.73 -5.99 -22.49
CA GLU A 221 -27.11 -5.31 -23.72
C GLU A 221 -28.31 -5.98 -24.40
N SER A 222 -28.43 -7.31 -24.28
CA SER A 222 -29.63 -8.05 -24.69
C SER A 222 -30.87 -7.58 -23.93
N VAL A 223 -30.79 -7.50 -22.59
CA VAL A 223 -31.89 -6.98 -21.74
C VAL A 223 -32.30 -5.57 -22.18
N ARG A 224 -31.34 -4.67 -22.42
CA ARG A 224 -31.63 -3.30 -22.89
C ARG A 224 -32.34 -3.28 -24.23
N THR A 225 -31.88 -4.10 -25.17
CA THR A 225 -32.47 -4.22 -26.51
C THR A 225 -33.92 -4.70 -26.43
N ILE A 226 -34.19 -5.70 -25.58
CA ILE A 226 -35.55 -6.22 -25.37
C ILE A 226 -36.46 -5.14 -24.77
N ILE A 227 -35.99 -4.41 -23.74
CA ILE A 227 -36.74 -3.31 -23.14
C ILE A 227 -37.11 -2.24 -24.20
N LYS A 228 -36.17 -1.86 -25.07
CA LYS A 228 -36.44 -0.90 -26.16
C LYS A 228 -37.47 -1.44 -27.15
N SER A 229 -37.38 -2.70 -27.51
CA SER A 229 -38.35 -3.35 -28.41
C SER A 229 -39.77 -3.36 -27.81
N VAL A 230 -39.90 -3.65 -26.52
CA VAL A 230 -41.20 -3.57 -25.81
C VAL A 230 -41.73 -2.13 -25.79
N GLU A 231 -40.87 -1.15 -25.50
CA GLU A 231 -41.24 0.27 -25.51
C GLU A 231 -41.78 0.70 -26.89
N GLU A 232 -41.11 0.30 -27.98
CA GLU A 232 -41.56 0.58 -29.34
C GLU A 232 -42.91 -0.04 -29.66
N LYS A 233 -43.17 -1.28 -29.21
CA LYS A 233 -44.47 -1.93 -29.39
C LYS A 233 -45.58 -1.20 -28.64
N ILE A 234 -45.32 -0.73 -27.42
CA ILE A 234 -46.27 0.07 -26.64
C ILE A 234 -46.57 1.40 -27.36
N LYS A 235 -45.55 2.05 -27.93
CA LYS A 235 -45.74 3.28 -28.73
C LYS A 235 -46.61 3.03 -29.96
N LYS A 236 -46.36 1.96 -30.70
CA LYS A 236 -47.18 1.57 -31.86
C LYS A 236 -48.63 1.28 -31.48
N ALA A 237 -48.86 0.63 -30.35
CA ALA A 237 -50.21 0.40 -29.82
C ALA A 237 -50.93 1.71 -29.49
N HIS A 238 -50.22 2.67 -28.89
CA HIS A 238 -50.75 4.01 -28.63
C HIS A 238 -51.06 4.78 -29.93
N GLU A 239 -50.15 4.78 -30.91
CA GLU A 239 -50.37 5.40 -32.22
C GLU A 239 -51.61 4.84 -32.92
N ALA A 240 -51.77 3.51 -32.92
CA ALA A 240 -52.96 2.86 -33.48
C ALA A 240 -54.27 3.26 -32.78
N LEU A 241 -54.24 3.46 -31.45
CA LEU A 241 -55.41 3.99 -30.72
C LEU A 241 -55.72 5.44 -31.10
N VAL A 242 -54.69 6.27 -31.30
CA VAL A 242 -54.86 7.66 -31.75
C VAL A 242 -55.48 7.69 -33.16
N GLU A 243 -55.04 6.82 -34.07
CA GLU A 243 -55.66 6.68 -35.39
C GLU A 243 -57.13 6.25 -35.30
N ALA A 244 -57.43 5.25 -34.45
CA ALA A 244 -58.80 4.82 -34.20
C ALA A 244 -59.66 5.97 -33.67
N LEU A 245 -59.16 6.74 -32.69
CA LEU A 245 -59.84 7.91 -32.14
C LEU A 245 -60.08 8.99 -33.20
N ASN A 246 -59.07 9.33 -34.00
CA ASN A 246 -59.15 10.35 -35.03
C ASN A 246 -60.13 9.97 -36.15
N SER A 247 -60.39 8.68 -36.39
CA SER A 247 -61.41 8.25 -37.34
C SER A 247 -62.86 8.46 -36.84
N VAL A 248 -63.04 8.64 -35.53
CA VAL A 248 -64.35 8.87 -34.88
C VAL A 248 -64.68 10.36 -34.82
N GLN A 249 -63.69 11.20 -34.53
CA GLN A 249 -63.89 12.61 -34.18
C GLN A 249 -64.50 13.49 -35.30
N PRO A 250 -64.09 13.39 -36.58
CA PRO A 250 -64.70 14.15 -37.68
C PRO A 250 -66.16 13.79 -37.92
N ARG A 251 -66.56 12.54 -37.61
CA ARG A 251 -67.94 12.06 -37.84
C ARG A 251 -68.91 12.59 -36.79
N ILE A 252 -68.45 12.79 -35.56
CA ILE A 252 -69.24 13.37 -34.46
C ILE A 252 -69.50 14.86 -34.72
N ASN A 253 -68.46 15.61 -35.08
CA ASN A 253 -68.60 17.05 -35.36
C ASN A 253 -69.54 17.34 -36.55
N ARG A 254 -69.65 16.40 -37.50
CA ARG A 254 -70.58 16.47 -38.64
C ARG A 254 -72.03 16.11 -38.29
N ALA A 255 -72.25 15.26 -37.28
CA ALA A 255 -73.60 14.91 -36.84
C ALA A 255 -74.27 16.06 -36.04
N THR A 256 -73.47 16.94 -35.44
CA THR A 256 -73.95 18.10 -34.68
C THR A 256 -74.18 19.37 -35.51
N SER A 257 -73.72 19.41 -36.77
CA SER A 257 -73.96 20.52 -37.70
C SER A 257 -75.08 20.18 -38.68
N THR A 258 -76.33 20.24 -38.19
CA THR A 258 -77.54 20.21 -39.02
C THR A 258 -77.51 21.36 -40.05
N PRO A 259 -77.84 21.14 -41.34
CA PRO A 259 -77.95 22.23 -42.31
C PRO A 259 -79.14 23.13 -41.95
N GLU A 260 -78.92 24.44 -41.83
CA GLU A 260 -79.98 25.44 -41.77
C GLU A 260 -80.87 25.31 -43.00
N ASN A 261 -82.17 25.13 -42.75
CA ASN A 261 -83.23 25.11 -43.73
C ASN A 261 -83.31 26.47 -44.43
N ASN A 262 -82.69 26.58 -45.60
CA ASN A 262 -82.83 27.74 -46.47
C ASN A 262 -84.12 27.59 -47.28
N ASN A 263 -85.26 27.86 -46.64
CA ASN A 263 -86.55 27.94 -47.32
C ASN A 263 -86.67 29.30 -48.00
N GLY A 264 -86.06 29.42 -49.18
CA GLY A 264 -86.43 30.44 -50.16
C GLY A 264 -87.59 29.94 -51.01
N SER A 265 -88.74 30.60 -50.93
CA SER A 265 -89.73 30.64 -52.01
C SER A 265 -90.76 31.75 -51.78
N ASN A 266 -90.78 32.66 -52.76
CA ASN A 266 -91.81 33.61 -53.20
C ASN A 266 -92.50 34.53 -52.18
#